data_AF-A0A7J9L7V4-F1
#
_entry.id   AF-A0A7J9L7V4-F1
#
_cell.length_a   1.000
_cell.length_b   1.000
_cell.length_c   1.000
_cell.angle_alpha   90.00
_cell.angle_beta   90.00
_cell.angle_gamma   90.00
#
_symmetry.space_group_name_H-M   'P 1'
#
loop_
_entity.id
_entity.type
_entity.pdbx_description
1 polymer ?
#
loop_
_entity_poly.entity_id
_entity_poly.type
_entity_poly.pdbx_seq_one_letter_code
_entity_poly.pdbx_strand_id
1 'polypeptide(L)'
;MVLWALLLGLLLVSPPAKAELERVEHAAKADGSLSFLVVGDWGRKGLYNQSQDPAFHQSFSDIYTAPSLQKQWYIVLGNHDYRGNVEAQSSPMLRKMDTRWLCLRSFIPNAGPQMAEISFVDTTPFVSNYFIDPKDHCL
;
A
#
# COMPACT_ATOMS: atom_id res chain seq x y z
N MET A 1 -40.23 21.52 -7.38
CA MET A 1 -40.36 20.27 -8.15
C MET A 1 -39.14 19.99 -9.03
N VAL A 2 -38.58 20.97 -9.74
CA VAL A 2 -37.37 20.80 -10.60
C VAL A 2 -36.11 20.39 -9.83
N LEU A 3 -35.87 20.97 -8.65
CA LEU A 3 -34.68 20.67 -7.84
C LEU A 3 -34.66 19.21 -7.34
N TRP A 4 -35.82 18.66 -6.99
CA TRP A 4 -35.98 17.27 -6.54
C TRP A 4 -35.81 16.27 -7.70
N ALA A 5 -36.29 16.62 -8.90
CA ALA A 5 -36.08 15.80 -10.10
C ALA A 5 -34.60 15.77 -10.52
N LEU A 6 -33.87 16.87 -10.39
CA LEU A 6 -32.42 16.93 -10.64
C LEU A 6 -31.63 16.10 -9.62
N LEU A 7 -31.99 16.16 -8.33
CA LEU A 7 -31.32 15.37 -7.29
C LEU A 7 -31.57 13.87 -7.46
N LEU A 8 -32.80 13.48 -7.82
CA LEU A 8 -33.15 12.09 -8.12
C LEU A 8 -32.43 11.59 -9.39
N GLY A 9 -32.32 12.45 -10.41
CA GLY A 9 -31.55 12.17 -11.62
C GLY A 9 -30.06 11.96 -11.34
N LEU A 10 -29.46 12.77 -10.46
CA LEU A 10 -28.05 12.60 -10.02
C LEU A 10 -27.82 11.30 -9.25
N LEU A 11 -28.77 10.87 -8.41
CA LEU A 11 -28.70 9.60 -7.67
C LEU A 11 -28.89 8.36 -8.56
N LEU A 12 -29.56 8.50 -9.70
CA LEU A 12 -29.77 7.40 -10.66
C LEU A 12 -28.64 7.25 -11.69
N VAL A 13 -27.75 8.24 -11.80
CA VAL A 13 -26.60 8.25 -12.73
C VAL A 13 -25.27 7.96 -12.04
N SER A 14 -25.25 7.86 -10.70
CA SER A 14 -24.03 7.47 -9.99
C SER A 14 -23.63 6.03 -10.36
N PRO A 15 -22.39 5.81 -10.85
CA PRO A 15 -21.92 4.46 -11.15
C PRO A 15 -21.93 3.62 -9.86
N PRO A 16 -22.18 2.29 -9.96
CA PRO A 16 -22.10 1.42 -8.82
C PRO A 16 -20.70 1.49 -8.21
N ALA A 17 -20.62 1.54 -6.87
CA ALA A 17 -19.34 1.45 -6.19
C ALA A 17 -18.67 0.11 -6.53
N LYS A 18 -17.49 0.16 -7.15
CA LYS A 18 -16.68 -1.03 -7.44
C LYS A 18 -15.80 -1.32 -6.23
N ALA A 19 -16.05 -2.43 -5.54
CA ALA A 19 -15.30 -2.86 -4.36
C ALA A 19 -14.18 -3.87 -4.69
N GLU A 20 -13.73 -3.91 -5.95
CA GLU A 20 -12.66 -4.84 -6.37
C GLU A 20 -11.30 -4.33 -5.91
N LEU A 21 -10.44 -5.24 -5.44
CA LEU A 21 -9.05 -4.91 -5.11
C LEU A 21 -8.29 -4.47 -6.36
N GLU A 22 -7.39 -3.51 -6.19
CA GLU A 22 -6.47 -3.13 -7.25
C GLU A 22 -5.60 -4.33 -7.64
N ARG A 23 -5.49 -4.61 -8.95
CA ARG A 23 -4.60 -5.66 -9.46
C ARG A 23 -3.35 -5.01 -10.03
N VAL A 24 -2.19 -5.47 -9.58
CA VAL A 24 -0.89 -4.97 -10.05
C VAL A 24 -0.12 -6.10 -10.70
N GLU A 25 0.37 -5.90 -11.91
CA GLU A 25 1.13 -6.92 -12.62
C GLU A 25 2.41 -7.31 -11.86
N HIS A 26 2.66 -8.61 -11.75
CA HIS A 26 3.88 -9.21 -11.25
C HIS A 26 4.38 -10.26 -12.23
N ALA A 27 5.50 -10.00 -12.91
CA ALA A 27 6.06 -10.98 -13.82
C ALA A 27 6.57 -12.21 -13.03
N ALA A 28 6.03 -13.39 -13.34
CA ALA A 28 6.62 -14.65 -12.91
C ALA A 28 8.02 -14.81 -13.55
N LYS A 29 8.89 -15.59 -12.89
CA LYS A 29 10.18 -15.95 -13.47
C LYS A 29 10.01 -16.91 -14.65
N ALA A 30 11.05 -17.04 -15.46
CA ALA A 30 11.08 -17.94 -16.61
C ALA A 30 10.81 -19.42 -16.25
N ASP A 31 11.11 -19.83 -15.02
CA ASP A 31 10.83 -21.18 -14.49
C ASP A 31 9.40 -21.34 -13.93
N GLY A 32 8.57 -20.30 -14.03
CA GLY A 32 7.20 -20.28 -13.48
C GLY A 32 7.13 -20.02 -11.98
N SER A 33 8.26 -19.77 -11.29
CA SER A 33 8.24 -19.42 -9.86
C SER A 33 7.96 -17.93 -9.63
N LEU A 34 7.37 -17.60 -8.47
CA LEU A 34 7.22 -16.22 -8.00
C LEU A 34 8.37 -15.85 -7.06
N SER A 35 8.81 -14.60 -7.09
CA SER A 35 9.76 -14.11 -6.09
C SER A 35 9.61 -12.61 -5.85
N PHE A 36 9.13 -12.31 -4.65
CA PHE A 36 8.99 -10.97 -4.10
C PHE A 36 9.25 -11.05 -2.59
N LEU A 37 9.32 -9.90 -1.94
CA LEU A 37 9.35 -9.78 -0.49
C LEU A 37 8.09 -9.07 -0.02
N VAL A 38 7.61 -9.43 1.16
CA VAL A 38 6.44 -8.80 1.79
C VAL A 38 6.84 -8.31 3.16
N VAL A 39 6.62 -7.03 3.43
CA VAL A 39 7.00 -6.38 4.70
C VAL A 39 5.87 -5.45 5.14
N GLY A 40 5.67 -5.31 6.44
CA GLY A 40 4.79 -4.31 7.04
C GLY A 40 5.44 -3.67 8.25
N ASP A 41 4.75 -2.70 8.86
CA ASP A 41 5.22 -1.97 10.04
C ASP A 41 6.59 -1.32 9.84
N TRP A 42 6.82 -0.74 8.66
CA TRP A 42 8.09 -0.07 8.36
C TRP A 42 8.16 1.34 9.00
N GLY A 43 7.01 1.98 9.20
CA GLY A 43 6.88 3.38 9.58
C GLY A 43 7.60 3.76 10.88
N ARG A 44 8.66 4.57 10.74
CA ARG A 44 9.38 5.21 11.86
C ARG A 44 8.64 6.45 12.40
N LYS A 45 7.58 6.25 13.18
CA LYS A 45 6.84 7.32 13.91
C LYS A 45 6.31 8.46 13.02
N GLY A 46 6.22 8.28 11.70
CA GLY A 46 5.46 9.17 10.83
C GLY A 46 6.02 10.56 10.56
N LEU A 47 7.34 10.77 10.61
CA LEU A 47 7.90 12.07 10.20
C LEU A 47 7.48 12.41 8.76
N TYR A 48 6.86 13.57 8.60
CA TYR A 48 6.14 14.05 7.41
C TYR A 48 6.98 14.03 6.12
N ASN A 49 8.30 14.04 6.24
CA ASN A 49 9.23 14.12 5.11
C ASN A 49 9.91 12.79 4.76
N GLN A 50 9.44 11.61 5.16
CA GLN A 50 10.11 10.35 4.78
C GLN A 50 10.37 10.18 3.27
N SER A 51 9.58 10.83 2.41
CA SER A 51 9.78 10.89 0.96
C SER A 51 10.84 11.89 0.47
N GLN A 52 11.32 12.77 1.34
CA GLN A 52 12.36 13.78 1.09
C GLN A 52 13.56 13.66 2.07
N ASP A 53 13.46 12.77 3.05
CA ASP A 53 14.40 12.56 4.13
C ASP A 53 15.35 11.41 3.76
N PRO A 54 16.68 11.54 4.02
CA PRO A 54 17.64 10.44 3.93
C PRO A 54 17.21 9.15 4.63
N ALA A 55 16.26 9.26 5.57
CA ALA A 55 15.59 8.16 6.23
C ALA A 55 15.29 6.98 5.31
N PHE A 56 14.62 7.18 4.17
CA PHE A 56 14.23 6.05 3.32
C PHE A 56 15.44 5.23 2.84
N HIS A 57 16.50 5.90 2.40
CA HIS A 57 17.75 5.27 2.01
C HIS A 57 18.40 4.51 3.17
N GLN A 58 18.52 5.16 4.32
CA GLN A 58 19.19 4.61 5.50
C GLN A 58 18.44 3.45 6.16
N SER A 59 17.15 3.28 5.91
CA SER A 59 16.36 2.16 6.46
C SER A 59 15.85 1.17 5.42
N PHE A 60 16.12 1.39 4.14
CA PHE A 60 15.70 0.49 3.08
C PHE A 60 16.75 0.38 1.95
N SER A 61 16.89 1.42 1.14
CA SER A 61 17.61 1.32 -0.15
C SER A 61 19.06 0.91 0.03
N ASP A 62 19.75 1.53 0.99
CA ASP A 62 21.19 1.34 1.22
C ASP A 62 21.48 0.18 2.16
N ILE A 63 20.45 -0.35 2.83
CA ILE A 63 20.56 -1.49 3.75
C ILE A 63 20.39 -2.82 2.99
N TYR A 64 19.34 -2.92 2.19
CA TYR A 64 18.98 -4.17 1.52
C TYR A 64 19.64 -4.30 0.15
N THR A 65 20.96 -4.19 0.09
CA THR A 65 21.75 -4.15 -1.15
C THR A 65 22.18 -5.53 -1.66
N ALA A 66 22.02 -6.59 -0.86
CA ALA A 66 22.40 -7.94 -1.26
C ALA A 66 21.71 -8.35 -2.58
N PRO A 67 22.40 -9.06 -3.51
CA PRO A 67 21.83 -9.43 -4.81
C PRO A 67 20.51 -10.20 -4.72
N SER A 68 20.39 -11.07 -3.71
CA SER A 68 19.17 -11.87 -3.47
C SER A 68 17.95 -11.04 -3.05
N LEU A 69 18.11 -9.77 -2.70
CA LEU A 69 17.05 -8.84 -2.27
C LEU A 69 16.65 -7.84 -3.37
N GLN A 70 17.32 -7.87 -4.53
CA GLN A 70 17.01 -7.02 -5.68
C GLN A 70 15.83 -7.57 -6.47
N LYS A 71 14.66 -7.64 -5.83
CA LYS A 71 13.38 -8.07 -6.39
C LYS A 71 12.28 -7.12 -5.96
N GLN A 72 11.04 -7.34 -6.41
CA GLN A 72 9.91 -6.53 -5.99
C GLN A 72 9.65 -6.70 -4.49
N TRP A 73 9.52 -5.60 -3.75
CA TRP A 73 9.00 -5.57 -2.38
C TRP A 73 7.57 -5.04 -2.41
N TYR A 74 6.68 -5.79 -1.79
CA TYR A 74 5.29 -5.42 -1.53
C TYR A 74 5.18 -5.02 -0.07
N ILE A 75 4.85 -3.75 0.16
CA ILE A 75 4.71 -3.20 1.50
C ILE A 75 3.23 -3.21 1.86
N VAL A 76 2.90 -3.97 2.90
CA VAL A 76 1.55 -4.10 3.44
C VAL A 76 1.49 -3.32 4.73
N LEU A 77 0.59 -2.35 4.80
CA LEU A 77 0.51 -1.46 5.94
C LEU A 77 0.09 -2.21 7.20
N GLY A 78 0.80 -1.94 8.30
CA GLY A 78 0.52 -2.51 9.61
C GLY A 78 0.13 -1.45 10.64
N ASN A 79 -0.05 -1.90 11.88
CA ASN A 79 -0.48 -1.06 12.98
C ASN A 79 0.49 0.10 13.29
N HIS A 80 1.81 -0.11 13.19
CA HIS A 80 2.78 0.94 13.46
C HIS A 80 2.78 2.02 12.39
N ASP A 81 2.48 1.67 11.13
CA ASP A 81 2.34 2.64 10.04
C ASP A 81 1.16 3.61 10.31
N TYR A 82 0.04 3.08 10.79
CA TYR A 82 -1.16 3.84 11.17
C TYR A 82 -1.00 4.67 12.45
N ARG A 83 -0.01 4.35 13.29
CA ARG A 83 0.40 5.24 14.38
C ARG A 83 1.35 6.32 13.92
N GLY A 84 1.78 6.33 12.66
CA GLY A 84 2.57 7.40 12.05
C GLY A 84 1.83 8.06 10.89
N ASN A 85 2.59 8.56 9.93
CA ASN A 85 2.09 9.06 8.66
C ASN A 85 2.00 7.88 7.69
N VAL A 86 0.86 7.19 7.74
CA VAL A 86 0.60 6.04 6.89
C VAL A 86 0.61 6.39 5.39
N GLU A 87 0.20 7.60 5.02
CA GLU A 87 0.14 8.05 3.62
C GLU A 87 1.52 8.20 2.99
N ALA A 88 2.54 8.51 3.80
CA ALA A 88 3.92 8.60 3.34
C ALA A 88 4.42 7.28 2.76
N GLN A 89 3.99 6.12 3.30
CA GLN A 89 4.41 4.80 2.82
C GLN A 89 3.92 4.52 1.40
N SER A 90 2.70 4.96 1.09
CA SER A 90 2.09 4.86 -0.24
C SER A 90 2.50 5.98 -1.20
N SER A 91 3.40 6.89 -0.79
CA SER A 91 3.81 8.00 -1.63
C SER A 91 4.50 7.51 -2.92
N PRO A 92 4.08 7.99 -4.10
CA PRO A 92 4.76 7.67 -5.35
C PRO A 92 6.24 8.09 -5.35
N MET A 93 6.64 9.02 -4.49
CA MET A 93 8.03 9.44 -4.34
C MET A 93 8.93 8.32 -3.80
N LEU A 94 8.47 7.50 -2.86
CA LEU A 94 9.27 6.38 -2.34
C LEU A 94 9.58 5.37 -3.45
N ARG A 95 8.57 5.06 -4.28
CA ARG A 95 8.74 4.19 -5.46
C ARG A 95 9.65 4.82 -6.53
N LYS A 96 9.66 6.15 -6.66
CA LYS A 96 10.61 6.84 -7.55
C LYS A 96 12.04 6.80 -7.03
N MET A 97 12.24 6.84 -5.71
CA MET A 97 13.55 6.72 -5.08
C MET A 97 14.10 5.29 -5.15
N ASP A 98 13.26 4.29 -4.94
CA ASP A 98 13.61 2.88 -5.15
C ASP A 98 12.43 2.11 -5.75
N THR A 99 12.59 1.65 -6.99
CA THR A 99 11.55 0.94 -7.73
C THR A 99 11.12 -0.37 -7.09
N ARG A 100 11.94 -0.93 -6.19
CA ARG A 100 11.58 -2.12 -5.42
C ARG A 100 10.44 -1.86 -4.45
N TRP A 101 10.22 -0.62 -4.03
CA TRP A 101 9.19 -0.25 -3.05
C TRP A 101 7.82 -0.07 -3.72
N LEU A 102 6.90 -1.02 -3.50
CA LEU A 102 5.48 -0.83 -3.84
C LEU A 102 4.62 -0.97 -2.58
N CYS A 103 4.04 0.13 -2.15
CA CYS A 103 3.05 0.18 -1.07
C CYS A 103 1.72 0.68 -1.63
N LEU A 104 0.69 -0.13 -1.48
CA LEU A 104 -0.71 0.21 -1.76
C LEU A 104 -1.53 -0.20 -0.54
N ARG A 105 -2.81 0.21 -0.47
CA ARG A 105 -3.71 -0.19 0.64
C ARG A 105 -4.00 -1.70 0.58
N SER A 106 -4.87 -2.11 -0.33
CA SER A 106 -5.22 -3.52 -0.52
C SER A 106 -5.21 -3.84 -2.00
N PHE A 107 -4.48 -4.88 -2.38
CA PHE A 107 -4.20 -5.19 -3.78
C PHE A 107 -3.82 -6.65 -3.99
N ILE A 108 -3.89 -7.08 -5.25
CA ILE A 108 -3.52 -8.42 -5.70
C ILE A 108 -2.37 -8.31 -6.71
N PRO A 109 -1.17 -8.84 -6.44
CA PRO A 109 -0.19 -9.10 -7.49
C PRO A 109 -0.73 -10.13 -8.48
N ASN A 110 -0.98 -9.70 -9.72
CA ASN A 110 -1.38 -10.57 -10.81
C ASN A 110 -0.12 -11.18 -11.46
N ALA A 111 0.10 -12.48 -11.24
CA ALA A 111 1.20 -13.22 -11.85
C ALA A 111 0.78 -14.17 -12.97
N GLY A 112 -0.45 -14.02 -13.46
CA GLY A 112 -1.00 -14.81 -14.56
C GLY A 112 -2.03 -15.86 -14.11
N PRO A 113 -2.76 -16.46 -15.07
CA PRO A 113 -3.99 -17.21 -14.82
C PRO A 113 -3.80 -18.58 -14.16
N GLN A 114 -2.57 -19.11 -14.14
CA GLN A 114 -2.24 -20.42 -13.56
C GLN A 114 -1.51 -20.29 -12.21
N MET A 115 -1.35 -19.07 -11.70
CA MET A 115 -0.72 -18.80 -10.41
C MET A 115 -1.77 -18.74 -9.30
N ALA A 116 -1.35 -19.06 -8.08
CA ALA A 116 -2.16 -18.80 -6.90
C ALA A 116 -2.44 -17.29 -6.79
N GLU A 117 -3.68 -16.94 -6.48
CA GLU A 117 -4.03 -15.56 -6.15
C GLU A 117 -3.53 -15.25 -4.74
N ILE A 118 -2.84 -14.11 -4.60
CA ILE A 118 -2.34 -13.61 -3.33
C ILE A 118 -2.96 -12.24 -3.12
N SER A 119 -3.68 -12.07 -2.01
CA SER A 119 -4.32 -10.79 -1.67
C SER A 119 -3.59 -10.16 -0.49
N PHE A 120 -3.04 -8.97 -0.70
CA PHE A 120 -2.52 -8.15 0.37
C PHE A 120 -3.61 -7.21 0.87
N VAL A 121 -3.85 -7.21 2.17
CA VAL A 121 -4.97 -6.48 2.79
C VAL A 121 -4.42 -5.58 3.89
N ASP A 122 -4.65 -4.28 3.76
CA ASP A 122 -4.50 -3.32 4.85
C ASP A 122 -5.64 -3.52 5.84
N THR A 123 -5.34 -4.20 6.93
CA THR A 123 -6.34 -4.63 7.91
C THR A 123 -6.61 -3.57 8.99
N THR A 124 -5.72 -2.60 9.14
CA THR A 124 -5.80 -1.61 10.22
C THR A 124 -7.06 -0.74 10.15
N PRO A 125 -7.56 -0.34 8.95
CA PRO A 125 -8.85 0.34 8.81
C PRO A 125 -10.05 -0.37 9.42
N PHE A 126 -10.01 -1.70 9.61
CA PHE A 126 -11.12 -2.43 10.22
C PHE A 126 -11.16 -2.30 11.74
N VAL A 127 -10.17 -1.66 12.37
CA VAL A 127 -10.10 -1.43 13.80
C VAL A 127 -10.34 0.06 14.10
N SER A 128 -11.55 0.37 14.57
CA SER A 128 -12.02 1.74 14.82
C SER A 128 -11.12 2.55 15.76
N ASN A 129 -10.44 1.91 16.71
CA ASN A 129 -9.58 2.58 17.68
C ASN A 129 -8.47 3.41 17.03
N TYR A 130 -7.97 3.05 15.84
CA TYR A 130 -6.94 3.85 15.16
C TYR A 130 -7.45 5.22 14.68
N PHE A 131 -8.78 5.42 14.63
CA PHE A 131 -9.41 6.67 14.17
C PHE A 131 -10.12 7.44 15.28
N ILE A 132 -10.51 6.75 16.37
CA ILE A 132 -11.27 7.33 17.49
C ILE A 132 -10.37 7.67 18.67
N ASP A 133 -9.35 6.84 18.94
CA ASP A 133 -8.38 7.05 20.01
C ASP A 133 -6.97 6.84 19.43
N PRO A 134 -6.43 7.85 18.72
CA PRO A 134 -5.05 7.82 18.27
C PRO A 134 -4.16 7.95 19.49
N LYS A 135 -3.96 6.83 20.21
CA LYS A 135 -2.99 6.74 21.30
C LYS A 135 -1.67 7.33 20.80
N ASP A 136 -1.10 8.22 21.62
CA ASP A 136 0.23 8.80 21.40
C ASP A 136 1.21 7.74 20.92
N HIS A 137 2.11 8.13 20.01
CA HIS A 137 3.13 7.26 19.44
C HIS A 137 3.77 6.39 20.53
N CYS A 138 3.39 5.11 20.62
CA CYS A 138 4.01 4.18 21.56
C CYS A 138 5.52 4.18 21.30
N LEU A 139 6.27 4.49 22.36
CA LEU A 139 7.70 4.83 22.34
C LEU A 139 8.57 3.73 21.76
#